data_AF-A0A940Q2Z4-F1
#
_entry.id   AF-A0A940Q2Z4-F1
#
_cell.length_a   1.000
_cell.length_b   1.000
_cell.length_c   1.000
_cell.angle_alpha   90.00
_cell.angle_beta   90.00
_cell.angle_gamma   90.00
#
_symmetry.space_group_name_H-M   'P 1'
#
loop_
_entity.id
_entity.type
_entity.pdbx_description
1 polymer ?
#
loop_
_entity_poly.entity_id
_entity_poly.type
_entity_poly.pdbx_seq_one_letter_code
_entity_poly.pdbx_strand_id
1 'polypeptide(L)'
;GIYLFTLLCAFIFVRKKFAKLKKYVHISAFNSVVMGTIFLSASGCKEFVDFLIFGLAAGAGFSAASYTLSGVYSELYSENVPSAFRGFPAVMIFSGIMSMAVFGILGYAPSYI
;
A
#
# COMPACT_ATOMS: atom_id res chain seq x y z
N GLY A 1 -16.56 11.52 -32.95
CA GLY A 1 -16.72 12.87 -32.39
C GLY A 1 -16.87 12.85 -30.88
N ILE A 2 -18.00 12.32 -30.39
CA ILE A 2 -18.35 12.30 -28.95
C ILE A 2 -17.31 11.60 -28.06
N TYR A 3 -16.84 10.39 -28.40
CA TYR A 3 -15.85 9.67 -27.59
C TYR A 3 -14.52 10.42 -27.41
N LEU A 4 -14.04 11.11 -28.45
CA LEU A 4 -12.83 11.93 -28.39
C LEU A 4 -13.03 13.15 -27.49
N PHE A 5 -14.21 13.76 -27.53
CA PHE A 5 -14.57 14.88 -26.67
C PHE A 5 -14.72 14.46 -25.20
N THR A 6 -15.31 13.28 -24.93
CA THR A 6 -15.40 12.72 -23.58
C THR A 6 -14.03 12.33 -23.04
N LEU A 7 -13.17 11.70 -23.84
CA LEU A 7 -11.79 11.38 -23.46
C LEU A 7 -10.98 12.65 -23.17
N LEU A 8 -11.10 13.69 -24.00
CA LEU A 8 -10.43 14.98 -23.79
C LEU A 8 -10.91 15.71 -22.54
N CYS A 9 -12.23 15.77 -22.31
CA CYS A 9 -12.80 16.38 -21.10
C CYS A 9 -12.36 15.64 -19.83
N ALA A 10 -12.35 14.30 -19.85
CA ALA A 10 -11.83 13.49 -18.75
C ALA A 10 -10.33 13.75 -18.52
N PHE A 11 -9.52 13.79 -19.58
CA PHE A 11 -8.08 14.05 -19.48
C PHE A 11 -7.77 15.44 -18.91
N ILE A 12 -8.52 16.47 -19.33
CA ILE A 12 -8.36 17.86 -18.86
C ILE A 12 -8.78 17.99 -17.39
N PHE A 13 -9.85 17.31 -16.98
CA PHE A 13 -10.32 17.31 -15.58
C PHE A 13 -9.29 16.66 -14.64
N VAL A 14 -8.68 15.54 -15.06
CA VAL A 14 -7.62 14.89 -14.29
C VAL A 14 -6.35 15.77 -14.27
N ARG A 15 -6.04 16.46 -15.38
CA ARG A 15 -4.89 17.38 -15.50
C ARG A 15 -4.86 18.52 -14.48
N LYS A 16 -6.01 19.04 -14.04
CA LYS A 16 -6.06 20.08 -12.99
C LYS A 16 -5.60 19.57 -11.63
N LYS A 17 -5.86 18.30 -11.28
CA LYS A 17 -5.35 17.67 -10.05
C LYS A 17 -3.91 17.17 -10.19
N PHE A 18 -3.47 16.83 -11.41
CA PHE A 18 -2.11 16.35 -11.69
C PHE A 18 -1.00 17.32 -11.27
N ALA A 19 -1.21 18.64 -11.28
CA ALA A 19 -0.15 19.60 -10.94
C ALA A 19 0.39 19.41 -9.50
N LYS A 20 -0.49 19.16 -8.51
CA LYS A 20 -0.09 18.84 -7.13
C LYS A 20 0.42 17.41 -7.00
N LEU A 21 -0.18 16.46 -7.73
CA LEU A 21 0.18 15.05 -7.68
C LEU A 21 1.51 14.74 -8.38
N LYS A 22 1.96 15.55 -9.34
CA LYS A 22 3.19 15.33 -10.11
C LYS A 22 4.44 15.20 -9.21
N LYS A 23 4.44 15.92 -8.08
CA LYS A 23 5.51 15.84 -7.06
C LYS A 23 5.50 14.51 -6.29
N TYR A 24 4.31 13.95 -6.06
CA TYR A 24 4.13 12.71 -5.28
C TYR A 24 4.12 11.44 -6.15
N VAL A 25 3.88 11.59 -7.46
CA VAL A 25 3.86 10.47 -8.43
C VAL A 25 5.16 9.67 -8.37
N HIS A 26 6.31 10.35 -8.40
CA HIS A 26 7.60 9.66 -8.35
C HIS A 26 7.80 8.92 -7.02
N ILE A 27 7.48 9.58 -5.90
CA ILE A 27 7.65 9.00 -4.56
C ILE A 27 6.71 7.80 -4.35
N SER A 28 5.49 7.86 -4.87
CA SER A 28 4.52 6.76 -4.79
C SER A 28 4.89 5.58 -5.68
N ALA A 29 5.43 5.84 -6.88
CA ALA A 29 5.86 4.81 -7.82
C ALA A 29 7.07 3.99 -7.32
N PHE A 30 7.99 4.62 -6.58
CA PHE A 30 9.18 3.97 -6.01
C PHE A 30 8.98 3.45 -4.58
N ASN A 31 7.75 3.11 -4.19
CA ASN A 31 7.51 2.52 -2.87
C ASN A 31 7.81 1.01 -2.84
N SER A 32 8.11 0.48 -1.66
CA SER A 32 8.49 -0.94 -1.47
C SER A 32 7.39 -1.94 -1.85
N VAL A 33 6.12 -1.61 -1.61
CA VAL A 33 4.98 -2.43 -2.05
C VAL A 33 4.93 -2.46 -3.57
N VAL A 34 5.05 -1.32 -4.26
CA VAL A 34 4.99 -1.30 -5.73
C VAL A 34 6.16 -2.08 -6.33
N MET A 35 7.39 -1.87 -5.87
CA MET A 35 8.54 -2.66 -6.33
C MET A 35 8.36 -4.16 -6.04
N GLY A 36 7.93 -4.52 -4.82
CA GLY A 36 7.69 -5.91 -4.44
C GLY A 36 6.61 -6.57 -5.29
N THR A 37 5.53 -5.85 -5.61
CA THR A 37 4.47 -6.37 -6.47
C THR A 37 4.93 -6.62 -7.89
N ILE A 38 5.70 -5.69 -8.47
CA ILE A 38 6.26 -5.86 -9.82
C ILE A 38 7.18 -7.08 -9.84
N PHE A 39 8.07 -7.20 -8.85
CA PHE A 39 9.01 -8.32 -8.77
C PHE A 39 8.29 -9.67 -8.63
N LEU A 40 7.35 -9.77 -7.69
CA LEU A 40 6.63 -11.02 -7.43
C LEU A 40 5.70 -11.41 -8.60
N SER A 41 5.06 -10.42 -9.22
CA SER A 41 4.23 -10.67 -10.42
C SER A 41 5.08 -11.11 -11.60
N ALA A 42 6.28 -10.56 -11.78
CA ALA A 42 7.18 -10.93 -12.86
C ALA A 42 7.70 -12.37 -12.73
N SER A 43 7.81 -12.90 -11.51
CA SER A 43 8.22 -14.29 -11.27
C SER A 43 7.05 -15.29 -11.22
N GLY A 44 5.85 -14.86 -10.84
CA GLY A 44 4.72 -15.75 -10.53
C GLY A 44 3.53 -15.69 -11.47
N CYS A 45 3.30 -14.57 -12.17
CA CYS A 45 2.13 -14.40 -13.05
C CYS A 45 2.47 -14.78 -14.49
N LYS A 46 1.59 -15.56 -15.14
CA LYS A 46 1.76 -15.99 -16.54
C LYS A 46 0.83 -15.24 -17.48
N GLU A 47 -0.38 -14.91 -17.02
CA GLU A 47 -1.36 -14.16 -17.81
C GLU A 47 -1.47 -12.70 -17.37
N PHE A 48 -1.88 -11.84 -18.31
CA PHE A 48 -2.10 -10.42 -18.02
C PHE A 48 -3.22 -10.19 -16.99
N VAL A 49 -4.23 -11.05 -16.99
CA VAL A 49 -5.35 -10.98 -16.03
C VAL A 49 -4.86 -11.24 -14.61
N ASP A 50 -3.97 -12.23 -14.41
CA ASP A 50 -3.36 -12.50 -13.11
C ASP A 50 -2.54 -11.32 -12.61
N PHE A 51 -1.79 -10.66 -13.50
CA PHE A 51 -1.01 -9.47 -13.16
C PHE A 51 -1.91 -8.32 -12.70
N LEU A 52 -3.06 -8.10 -13.37
CA LEU A 52 -4.04 -7.09 -12.98
C LEU A 52 -4.65 -7.39 -11.62
N ILE A 53 -5.08 -8.63 -11.38
CA ILE A 53 -5.68 -9.05 -10.12
C ILE A 53 -4.66 -8.92 -8.99
N PHE A 54 -3.42 -9.34 -9.23
CA PHE A 54 -2.34 -9.26 -8.25
C PHE A 54 -2.01 -7.81 -7.86
N GLY A 55 -1.90 -6.91 -8.85
CA GLY A 55 -1.69 -5.49 -8.61
C GLY A 55 -2.83 -4.84 -7.82
N LEU A 56 -4.09 -5.18 -8.15
CA LEU A 56 -5.26 -4.70 -7.41
C LEU A 56 -5.29 -5.24 -5.97
N ALA A 57 -5.02 -6.53 -5.78
CA ALA A 57 -4.98 -7.16 -4.47
C ALA A 57 -3.90 -6.52 -3.58
N ALA A 58 -2.72 -6.25 -4.11
CA ALA A 58 -1.66 -5.60 -3.36
C ALA A 58 -1.96 -4.14 -3.00
N GLY A 59 -2.57 -3.38 -3.93
CA GLY A 59 -3.03 -2.01 -3.66
C GLY A 59 -4.12 -1.97 -2.58
N ALA A 60 -5.06 -2.92 -2.62
CA ALA A 60 -6.09 -3.07 -1.60
C ALA A 60 -5.50 -3.45 -0.24
N GLY A 61 -4.55 -4.39 -0.21
CA GLY A 61 -3.86 -4.80 1.01
C GLY A 61 -3.07 -3.67 1.67
N PHE A 62 -2.31 -2.90 0.88
CA PHE A 62 -1.58 -1.72 1.39
C PHE A 62 -2.54 -0.66 1.94
N SER A 63 -3.65 -0.42 1.25
CA SER A 63 -4.67 0.54 1.69
C SER A 63 -5.30 0.11 3.02
N ALA A 64 -5.67 -1.17 3.15
CA ALA A 64 -6.20 -1.74 4.39
C ALA A 64 -5.19 -1.63 5.55
N ALA A 65 -3.92 -2.01 5.30
CA ALA A 65 -2.87 -1.89 6.31
C ALA A 65 -2.64 -0.43 6.75
N SER A 66 -2.64 0.52 5.80
CA SER A 66 -2.49 1.94 6.09
C SER A 66 -3.66 2.51 6.88
N TYR A 67 -4.89 2.04 6.62
CA TYR A 67 -6.08 2.46 7.34
C TYR A 67 -6.05 1.99 8.80
N THR A 68 -5.69 0.72 9.03
CA THR A 68 -5.51 0.18 10.38
C THR A 68 -4.42 0.96 11.14
N LEU A 69 -3.28 1.22 10.50
CA LEU A 69 -2.21 2.02 11.09
C LEU A 69 -2.70 3.44 11.44
N SER A 70 -3.48 4.07 10.57
CA SER A 70 -4.05 5.39 10.84
C SER A 70 -4.98 5.40 12.06
N GLY A 71 -5.73 4.31 12.30
CA GLY A 71 -6.62 4.18 13.45
C GLY A 71 -5.87 4.12 14.78
N VAL A 72 -4.73 3.42 14.82
CA VAL A 72 -3.88 3.34 16.02
C VAL A 72 -2.84 4.46 16.09
N TYR A 73 -2.75 5.31 15.07
CA TYR A 73 -1.70 6.32 14.96
C TYR A 73 -1.74 7.33 16.12
N SER A 74 -2.94 7.75 16.55
CA SER A 74 -3.08 8.65 17.70
C SER A 74 -2.61 8.02 19.00
N GLU A 75 -2.84 6.72 19.18
CA GLU A 75 -2.42 5.95 20.36
C GLU A 75 -0.89 5.82 20.43
N LEU A 76 -0.25 5.60 19.27
CA LEU A 76 1.21 5.46 19.13
C LEU A 76 1.99 6.75 19.50
N TYR A 77 1.31 7.89 19.47
CA TYR A 77 1.84 9.20 19.86
C TYR A 77 1.33 9.69 21.22
N SER A 78 0.55 8.86 21.94
CA SER A 78 -0.02 9.20 23.23
C SER A 78 1.05 9.40 24.32
N GLU A 79 0.69 10.17 25.35
CA GLU A 79 1.53 10.37 26.53
C GLU A 79 1.81 9.07 27.31
N ASN A 80 0.96 8.07 27.15
CA ASN A 80 1.08 6.74 27.76
C ASN A 80 2.30 5.95 27.21
N VAL A 81 2.80 6.29 26.02
CA VAL A 81 3.99 5.64 25.44
C VAL A 81 5.25 6.31 25.99
N PRO A 82 6.25 5.54 26.48
CA PRO A 82 7.52 6.09 26.96
C PRO A 82 8.19 6.98 25.90
N SER A 83 8.83 8.06 26.33
CA SER A 83 9.42 9.08 25.43
C SER A 83 10.38 8.51 24.39
N ALA A 84 11.10 7.43 24.73
CA ALA A 84 12.04 6.75 23.83
C ALA A 84 11.36 5.99 22.67
N PHE A 85 10.10 5.59 22.82
CA PHE A 85 9.36 4.80 21.83
C PHE A 85 8.28 5.59 21.08
N ARG A 86 7.94 6.78 21.55
CA ARG A 86 6.83 7.58 21.01
C ARG A 86 7.04 7.90 19.53
N GLY A 87 5.99 7.67 18.73
CA GLY A 87 5.98 7.96 17.31
C GLY A 87 6.67 6.90 16.45
N PHE A 88 7.77 7.26 15.77
CA PHE A 88 8.37 6.42 14.73
C PHE A 88 8.82 5.01 15.21
N PRO A 89 9.49 4.86 16.38
CA PRO A 89 9.85 3.53 16.87
C PRO A 89 8.65 2.65 17.16
N ALA A 90 7.60 3.19 17.78
CA ALA A 90 6.36 2.45 18.05
C ALA A 90 5.64 2.05 16.76
N VAL A 91 5.63 2.91 15.74
CA VAL A 91 5.07 2.59 14.41
C VAL A 91 5.82 1.40 13.77
N MET A 92 7.15 1.33 13.90
CA MET A 92 7.93 0.20 13.40
C MET A 92 7.61 -1.09 14.16
N ILE A 93 7.49 -1.05 15.49
CA ILE A 93 7.09 -2.20 16.30
C ILE A 93 5.70 -2.68 15.90
N PHE A 94 4.73 -1.76 15.79
CA PHE A 94 3.37 -2.09 15.34
C PHE A 94 3.38 -2.71 13.95
N SER A 95 4.16 -2.17 13.01
CA SER A 95 4.30 -2.75 11.67
C SER A 95 4.87 -4.18 11.71
N GLY A 96 5.80 -4.47 12.61
CA GLY A 96 6.33 -5.82 12.81
C GLY A 96 5.28 -6.78 13.35
N ILE A 97 4.52 -6.37 14.37
CA ILE A 97 3.42 -7.15 14.96
C ILE A 97 2.33 -7.40 13.92
N MET A 98 1.96 -6.39 13.13
CA MET A 98 0.99 -6.52 12.04
C MET A 98 1.45 -7.52 10.99
N SER A 99 2.74 -7.53 10.63
CA SER A 99 3.32 -8.53 9.72
C SER A 99 3.17 -9.94 10.28
N MET A 100 3.51 -10.14 11.56
CA MET A 100 3.36 -11.43 12.24
C MET A 100 1.90 -11.90 12.30
N ALA A 101 0.97 -10.98 12.61
CA ALA A 101 -0.46 -11.28 12.65
C ALA A 101 -0.99 -11.75 11.29
N VAL A 102 -0.62 -11.04 10.21
CA VAL A 102 -0.97 -11.43 8.83
C VAL A 102 -0.36 -12.78 8.48
N PHE A 103 0.91 -13.01 8.82
CA PHE A 103 1.59 -14.29 8.58
C PHE A 103 0.88 -15.47 9.29
N GLY A 104 0.42 -15.25 10.52
CA GLY A 104 -0.36 -16.24 11.27
C GLY A 104 -1.73 -16.52 10.64
N ILE A 105 -2.44 -15.49 10.16
CA ILE A 105 -3.75 -15.64 9.49
C ILE A 105 -3.61 -16.43 8.18
N LEU A 106 -2.52 -16.22 7.44
CA LEU A 106 -2.24 -16.91 6.17
C LEU A 106 -1.82 -18.37 6.37
N GLY A 107 -1.68 -18.84 7.61
CA GLY A 107 -1.42 -20.25 7.90
C GLY A 107 0.01 -20.69 7.61
N TYR A 108 0.98 -19.76 7.57
CA TYR A 108 2.39 -20.09 7.53
C TYR A 108 2.88 -20.61 8.89
N ALA A 109 2.31 -21.72 9.34
CA ALA A 109 2.85 -22.50 10.44
C ALA A 109 4.06 -23.29 9.92
N PRO A 110 5.15 -23.42 10.70
CA PRO A 110 6.25 -24.27 10.31
C PRO A 110 5.73 -25.72 10.20
N SER A 111 5.94 -26.33 9.04
CA SER A 111 5.45 -27.65 8.63
C SER A 111 6.17 -28.83 9.34
N TYR A 112 6.42 -28.71 10.64
CA TYR A 112 6.92 -29.79 11.51
C TYR A 112 5.86 -30.39 12.45
N ILE A 113 4.57 -30.19 12.16
CA ILE A 113 3.47 -30.97 12.74
C ILE A 113 2.77 -31.72 11.62
#